data_AF-A0A2P5VKI9-F1
#
_entry.id   AF-A0A2P5VKI9-F1
#
_cell.length_a   1.000
_cell.length_b   1.000
_cell.length_c   1.000
_cell.angle_alpha   90.00
_cell.angle_beta   90.00
_cell.angle_gamma   90.00
#
_symmetry.space_group_name_H-M   'P 1'
#
loop_
_entity.id
_entity.type
_entity.pdbx_description
1 polymer ?
#
loop_
_entity_poly.entity_id
_entity_poly.type
_entity_poly.pdbx_seq_one_letter_code
_entity_poly.pdbx_strand_id
1 'polypeptide(L)'
;MAELTFMTVHELSAAIDQGQISSADVVERCLSQITAQEERLQAFVTVYSDEARLAAQGADLAIAAGNRLGPLHGIPIALKDIIDIEGRVTTGG
;
A
#
# COMPACT_ATOMS: atom_id res chain seq x y z
N MET A 1 -10.11 -16.26 7.83
CA MET A 1 -9.08 -15.68 6.94
C MET A 1 -8.24 -14.77 7.80
N ALA A 2 -6.91 -14.87 7.77
CA ALA A 2 -6.06 -13.88 8.44
C ALA A 2 -6.46 -12.48 7.91
N GLU A 3 -6.43 -11.48 8.78
CA GLU A 3 -6.68 -10.11 8.33
C GLU A 3 -5.63 -9.76 7.26
N LEU A 4 -6.06 -9.22 6.13
CA LEU A 4 -5.20 -8.86 4.99
C LEU A 4 -3.93 -8.09 5.40
N THR A 5 -4.05 -7.24 6.42
CA THR A 5 -2.97 -6.44 7.01
C THR A 5 -1.94 -7.21 7.84
N PHE A 6 -2.21 -8.48 8.17
CA PHE A 6 -1.26 -9.37 8.85
C PHE A 6 -0.66 -10.42 7.91
N MET A 7 -1.06 -10.46 6.63
CA MET A 7 -0.37 -11.26 5.63
C MET A 7 1.04 -10.69 5.42
N THR A 8 1.99 -11.59 5.21
CA THR A 8 3.34 -11.21 4.82
C THR A 8 3.36 -10.64 3.40
N VAL A 9 4.40 -9.87 3.07
CA VAL A 9 4.55 -9.28 1.73
C VAL A 9 4.57 -10.34 0.63
N HIS A 10 5.18 -11.50 0.86
CA HIS A 10 5.23 -12.55 -0.16
C HIS A 10 3.87 -13.25 -0.35
N GLU A 11 3.07 -13.40 0.71
CA GLU A 11 1.70 -13.90 0.61
C GLU A 11 0.79 -12.91 -0.13
N LEU A 12 0.88 -11.61 0.18
CA LEU A 12 0.14 -10.57 -0.55
C LEU A 12 0.53 -10.55 -2.02
N SER A 13 1.83 -10.59 -2.30
CA SER A 13 2.37 -10.61 -3.66
C SER A 13 1.87 -11.81 -4.46
N ALA A 14 1.83 -13.00 -3.85
CA ALA A 14 1.31 -14.20 -4.50
C ALA A 14 -0.22 -14.14 -4.70
N ALA A 15 -0.97 -13.63 -3.73
CA ALA A 15 -2.42 -13.51 -3.82
C ALA A 15 -2.86 -12.49 -4.87
N ILE A 16 -2.15 -11.36 -5.00
CA ILE A 16 -2.36 -10.37 -6.08
C ILE A 16 -2.06 -10.99 -7.45
N ASP A 17 -0.94 -11.70 -7.59
CA ASP A 17 -0.55 -12.36 -8.84
C ASP A 17 -1.58 -13.39 -9.31
N GLN A 18 -2.19 -14.10 -8.34
CA GLN A 18 -3.22 -15.10 -8.58
C GLN A 18 -4.62 -14.49 -8.77
N GLY A 19 -4.76 -13.16 -8.66
CA GLY A 19 -6.04 -12.45 -8.75
C GLY A 19 -7.02 -12.79 -7.61
N GLN A 20 -6.51 -13.28 -6.48
CA GLN A 20 -7.33 -13.62 -5.30
C GLN A 20 -7.74 -12.37 -4.51
N ILE A 21 -6.89 -11.34 -4.56
CA ILE A 21 -7.09 -10.01 -3.98
C ILE A 21 -6.54 -8.98 -4.96
N SER A 22 -7.07 -7.75 -4.95
CA SER A 22 -6.49 -6.65 -5.72
C SER A 22 -5.53 -5.81 -4.86
N SER A 23 -4.61 -5.10 -5.49
CA SER A 23 -3.80 -4.06 -4.85
C SER A 23 -4.69 -3.01 -4.18
N ALA A 24 -5.79 -2.63 -4.84
CA ALA A 24 -6.76 -1.69 -4.29
C ALA A 24 -7.39 -2.20 -2.98
N ASP A 25 -7.74 -3.48 -2.88
CA ASP A 25 -8.28 -4.08 -1.65
C ASP A 25 -7.28 -4.00 -0.49
N VAL A 26 -5.99 -4.25 -0.77
CA VAL A 26 -4.92 -4.14 0.23
C VAL A 26 -4.77 -2.69 0.70
N VAL A 27 -4.76 -1.73 -0.23
CA VAL A 27 -4.67 -0.30 0.10
C VAL A 27 -5.85 0.17 0.95
N GLU A 28 -7.09 -0.17 0.59
CA GLU A 28 -8.25 0.23 1.39
C GLU A 28 -8.23 -0.38 2.79
N ARG A 29 -7.78 -1.64 2.92
CA ARG A 29 -7.63 -2.25 4.25
C ARG A 29 -6.56 -1.55 5.08
N CYS A 30 -5.41 -1.20 4.49
CA CYS A 30 -4.37 -0.43 5.17
C CYS A 30 -4.88 0.95 5.61
N LEU A 31 -5.56 1.69 4.72
CA LEU A 31 -6.11 3.02 5.04
C LEU A 31 -7.18 2.96 6.14
N SER A 32 -8.03 1.93 6.13
CA SER A 32 -9.00 1.69 7.19
C SER A 32 -8.32 1.43 8.54
N GLN A 33 -7.24 0.66 8.56
CA GLN A 33 -6.49 0.39 9.80
C GLN A 33 -5.76 1.62 10.32
N ILE A 34 -5.14 2.41 9.43
CA ILE A 34 -4.53 3.69 9.79
C ILE A 34 -5.60 4.57 10.46
N THR A 35 -6.73 4.79 9.78
CA THR A 35 -7.82 5.61 10.32
C THR A 35 -8.31 5.15 11.69
N ALA A 36 -8.42 3.83 11.90
CA ALA A 36 -8.90 3.27 13.15
C ALA A 36 -7.90 3.36 14.32
N GLN A 37 -6.60 3.49 14.04
CA GLN A 37 -5.54 3.43 15.05
C GLN A 37 -4.81 4.76 15.26
N GLU A 38 -4.92 5.71 14.33
CA GLU A 38 -4.07 6.90 14.29
C GLU A 38 -4.21 7.78 15.54
N GLU A 39 -5.41 7.90 16.11
CA GLU A 39 -5.64 8.67 17.35
C GLU A 39 -4.78 8.15 18.51
N ARG A 40 -4.50 6.85 18.54
CA ARG A 40 -3.72 6.20 19.62
C ARG A 40 -2.25 6.06 19.28
N LEU A 41 -1.94 5.71 18.03
CA LEU A 41 -0.57 5.36 17.62
C LEU A 41 0.23 6.57 17.13
N GLN A 42 -0.43 7.55 16.50
CA GLN A 42 0.21 8.71 15.88
C GLN A 42 1.44 8.31 15.03
N ALA A 43 1.25 7.30 14.19
CA ALA A 43 2.35 6.64 13.47
C ALA A 43 2.70 7.34 12.15
N PHE A 44 1.80 8.16 11.59
CA PHE A 44 1.97 8.78 10.28
C PHE A 44 1.98 10.30 10.38
N VAL A 45 3.01 10.94 9.81
CA VAL A 45 3.06 12.41 9.65
C VAL A 45 2.11 12.86 8.53
N THR A 46 2.07 12.11 7.44
CA THR A 46 1.19 12.36 6.29
C THR A 46 0.85 11.05 5.61
N VAL A 47 -0.43 10.89 5.23
CA VAL A 47 -0.92 9.71 4.51
C VAL A 47 -1.36 10.15 3.11
N TYR A 48 -0.72 9.61 2.07
CA TYR A 48 -1.01 9.90 0.67
C TYR A 48 -2.15 9.00 0.14
N SER A 49 -3.34 9.10 0.73
CA SER A 49 -4.43 8.15 0.49
C SER A 49 -4.89 8.11 -0.97
N ASP A 50 -5.06 9.27 -1.60
CA ASP A 50 -5.58 9.34 -2.96
C ASP A 50 -4.56 8.86 -3.98
N GLU A 51 -3.29 9.20 -3.79
CA GLU A 51 -2.19 8.71 -4.62
C GLU A 51 -1.98 7.20 -4.45
N ALA A 52 -2.10 6.67 -3.23
CA ALA A 52 -2.03 5.24 -2.98
C ALA A 52 -3.15 4.47 -3.69
N ARG A 53 -4.38 5.00 -3.67
CA ARG A 53 -5.52 4.43 -4.40
C ARG A 53 -5.29 4.43 -5.90
N LEU A 54 -4.85 5.56 -6.46
CA LEU A 54 -4.58 5.69 -7.89
C LEU A 54 -3.46 4.74 -8.34
N ALA A 55 -2.39 4.65 -7.56
CA ALA A 55 -1.27 3.73 -7.84
C ALA A 55 -1.72 2.26 -7.79
N ALA A 56 -2.54 1.89 -6.81
CA ALA A 56 -3.07 0.54 -6.69
C ALA A 56 -3.96 0.15 -7.88
N GLN A 57 -4.89 1.03 -8.28
CA GLN A 57 -5.70 0.83 -9.48
C GLN A 57 -4.84 0.67 -10.74
N GLY A 58 -3.80 1.48 -10.88
CA GLY A 58 -2.83 1.37 -11.98
C GLY A 58 -2.09 0.04 -11.97
N ALA A 59 -1.66 -0.43 -10.79
CA ALA A 59 -1.00 -1.72 -10.63
C ALA A 59 -1.93 -2.87 -10.99
N ASP A 60 -3.19 -2.84 -10.53
CA ASP A 60 -4.19 -3.86 -10.85
C ASP A 60 -4.44 -3.98 -12.35
N LEU A 61 -4.61 -2.85 -13.04
CA LEU A 61 -4.77 -2.81 -14.50
C LEU A 61 -3.54 -3.36 -15.23
N ALA A 62 -2.34 -2.97 -14.79
CA ALA A 62 -1.10 -3.43 -15.41
C ALA A 62 -0.87 -4.94 -15.19
N ILE A 63 -1.17 -5.45 -13.99
CA ILE A 63 -1.07 -6.89 -13.67
C ILE A 63 -2.07 -7.69 -14.49
N ALA A 64 -3.33 -7.23 -14.57
CA ALA A 64 -4.36 -7.87 -15.40
C ALA A 64 -4.00 -7.91 -16.89
N ALA A 65 -3.24 -6.92 -17.36
CA ALA A 65 -2.70 -6.86 -18.72
C ALA A 65 -1.42 -7.69 -18.93
N GLY A 66 -0.93 -8.43 -17.93
CA GLY A 66 0.30 -9.22 -18.01
C GLY A 66 1.59 -8.42 -17.87
N ASN A 67 1.50 -7.13 -17.54
CA ASN A 67 2.64 -6.21 -17.42
C ASN A 67 3.13 -6.10 -15.96
N ARG A 68 3.26 -7.23 -15.26
CA ARG A 68 3.70 -7.23 -13.87
C ARG A 68 5.18 -6.84 -13.78
N LEU A 69 5.48 -5.77 -13.03
CA LEU A 69 6.84 -5.22 -12.91
C LEU A 69 7.77 -6.05 -12.01
N GLY A 70 7.22 -6.89 -11.14
CA GLY A 70 7.99 -7.72 -10.21
C GLY A 70 7.22 -8.06 -8.93
N PRO A 71 7.90 -8.67 -7.94
CA PRO A 71 7.25 -9.21 -6.75
C PRO A 71 6.66 -8.14 -5.82
N LEU A 72 7.03 -6.87 -5.95
CA LEU A 72 6.45 -5.77 -5.15
C LEU A 72 5.41 -4.95 -5.91
N HIS A 73 5.08 -5.31 -7.15
CA HIS A 73 4.09 -4.57 -7.92
C HIS A 73 2.71 -4.69 -7.27
N GLY A 74 2.12 -3.57 -6.86
CA GLY A 74 0.84 -3.50 -6.16
C GLY A 74 0.93 -3.64 -4.63
N ILE A 75 2.13 -3.70 -4.04
CA ILE A 75 2.30 -3.77 -2.58
C ILE A 75 2.40 -2.35 -2.00
N PRO A 76 1.55 -1.96 -1.02
CA PRO A 76 1.69 -0.67 -0.35
C PRO A 76 2.93 -0.63 0.54
N ILE A 77 3.52 0.57 0.65
CA ILE A 77 4.67 0.84 1.52
C ILE A 77 4.41 2.08 2.38
N ALA A 78 5.12 2.15 3.49
CA ALA A 78 5.28 3.37 4.28
C ALA A 78 6.75 3.75 4.30
N LEU A 79 7.04 5.05 4.21
CA LEU A 79 8.40 5.58 4.30
C LEU A 79 8.52 6.36 5.60
N LYS A 80 9.69 6.24 6.26
CA LYS A 80 10.00 7.06 7.41
C LYS A 80 10.21 8.51 6.95
N ASP A 81 9.72 9.48 7.71
CA ASP A 81 9.82 10.91 7.39
C ASP A 81 11.22 11.53 7.60
N ILE A 82 12.23 10.76 7.24
CA ILE A 82 13.64 11.14 7.08
C ILE A 82 14.16 10.73 5.68
N ILE A 83 13.25 10.23 4.85
CA ILE A 83 13.52 9.78 3.48
C ILE A 83 12.83 10.79 2.56
N ASP A 84 13.59 11.39 1.65
CA ASP A 84 13.06 12.37 0.72
C ASP A 84 12.14 11.71 -0.31
N ILE A 85 11.01 12.36 -0.58
CA ILE A 85 10.08 12.02 -1.65
C ILE A 85 9.97 13.25 -2.55
N GLU A 86 10.26 13.08 -3.84
CA GLU A 86 10.20 14.17 -4.81
C GLU A 86 8.83 14.88 -4.79
N GLY A 87 8.83 16.21 -4.69
CA GLY A 87 7.63 17.02 -4.67
C GLY A 87 6.83 16.98 -3.36
N ARG A 88 7.35 16.34 -2.30
CA ARG A 88 6.74 16.31 -0.97
C ARG A 88 7.63 16.95 0.08
N VAL A 89 7.02 17.32 1.21
CA VAL A 89 7.74 17.80 2.38
C VAL A 89 8.25 16.60 3.17
N THR A 90 9.53 16.62 3.52
CA THR A 90 10.13 15.72 4.51
C THR A 90 10.44 16.55 5.75
N THR A 91 9.85 16.23 6.91
CA THR A 91 10.02 17.08 8.11
C THR A 91 11.30 16.77 8.88
N GLY A 92 11.84 15.55 8.71
CA GLY A 92 13.04 15.10 9.42
C GLY A 92 12.78 14.55 10.82
N GLY A 93 11.51 14.53 11.27
CA GLY A 93 11.10 14.17 12.63
C GLY A 93 11.01 15.38 13.54
#